data_AF-A0A3D0NJ02-F1
#
_entry.id   AF-A0A3D0NJ02-F1
#
_cell.length_a   1.000
_cell.length_b   1.000
_cell.length_c   1.000
_cell.angle_alpha   90.00
_cell.angle_beta   90.00
_cell.angle_gamma   90.00
#
_symmetry.space_group_name_H-M   'P 1'
#
loop_
_entity.id
_entity.type
_entity.pdbx_description
1 polymer ?
#
loop_
_entity_poly.entity_id
_entity_poly.type
_entity_poly.pdbx_seq_one_letter_code
_entity_poly.pdbx_strand_id
1 'polypeptide(L)' 'PNPASSILKLRGSQLQQAVTELLVEVAGSDGLQVESGGHNAAAKYLNYRKTSIYGGSNEVQRSIISATILGL' A
#
# COMPACT_ATOMS: atom_id res chain seq x y z
N PRO A 1 19.82 2.90 -6.55
CA PRO A 1 18.56 2.12 -6.41
C PRO A 1 18.47 1.08 -7.53
N ASN A 2 18.18 -0.19 -7.22
CA ASN A 2 17.96 -1.19 -8.27
C ASN A 2 16.52 -1.07 -8.81
N PRO A 3 16.30 -0.95 -10.14
CA PRO A 3 14.96 -0.80 -10.73
C PRO A 3 14.00 -1.92 -10.30
N ALA A 4 14.47 -3.16 -10.15
CA ALA A 4 13.65 -4.27 -9.67
C ALA A 4 13.13 -4.04 -8.24
N SER A 5 13.93 -3.43 -7.37
CA SER A 5 13.52 -3.09 -6.00
C SER A 5 12.48 -1.96 -5.99
N SER A 6 12.64 -0.95 -6.85
CA SER A 6 11.64 0.11 -7.02
C SER A 6 10.30 -0.41 -7.56
N ILE A 7 10.34 -1.32 -8.53
CA ILE A 7 9.15 -2.01 -9.04
C ILE A 7 8.49 -2.84 -7.93
N LEU A 8 9.28 -3.62 -7.18
CA LEU A 8 8.76 -4.42 -6.08
C LEU A 8 8.09 -3.55 -5.01
N LYS A 9 8.69 -2.42 -4.63
CA LYS A 9 8.10 -1.48 -3.67
C LYS A 9 6.80 -0.88 -4.19
N LEU A 10 6.76 -0.46 -5.45
CA LEU A 10 5.57 0.13 -6.07
C LEU A 10 4.41 -0.87 -6.15
N ARG A 11 4.68 -2.09 -6.64
CA ARG A 11 3.66 -3.14 -6.74
C ARG A 11 3.23 -3.65 -5.37
N GLY A 12 4.17 -3.77 -4.43
CA GLY A 12 3.90 -4.18 -3.06
C GLY A 12 2.96 -3.20 -2.36
N SER A 13 3.20 -1.89 -2.45
CA SER A 13 2.32 -0.89 -1.83
C SER A 13 0.93 -0.83 -2.48
N GLN A 14 0.84 -1.03 -3.80
CA GLN A 14 -0.44 -1.11 -4.52
C GLN A 14 -1.27 -2.33 -4.11
N LEU A 15 -0.64 -3.51 -4.06
CA LEU A 15 -1.31 -4.75 -3.65
C LEU A 15 -1.74 -4.70 -2.19
N GLN A 16 -0.90 -4.19 -1.30
CA GLN A 16 -1.26 -4.05 0.11
C GLN A 16 -2.47 -3.14 0.30
N GLN A 17 -2.57 -2.04 -0.46
CA GLN A 17 -3.75 -1.17 -0.41
C GLN A 17 -4.99 -1.86 -0.96
N ALA A 18 -4.90 -2.49 -2.13
CA ALA A 18 -6.02 -3.21 -2.72
C ALA A 18 -6.56 -4.31 -1.80
N VAL A 19 -5.66 -5.05 -1.14
CA VAL A 19 -6.04 -6.12 -0.21
C VAL A 19 -6.70 -5.56 1.04
N THR A 20 -6.19 -4.46 1.61
CA THR A 20 -6.81 -3.91 2.82
C THR A 20 -8.09 -3.13 2.54
N GLU A 21 -8.23 -2.54 1.36
CA GLU A 21 -9.49 -1.96 0.86
C GLU A 21 -10.55 -3.05 0.71
N LEU A 22 -10.23 -4.14 0.00
CA LEU A 22 -11.10 -5.30 -0.13
C LEU A 22 -11.48 -5.89 1.24
N LEU A 23 -10.55 -5.92 2.20
CA LEU A 23 -10.84 -6.40 3.56
C LEU A 23 -11.91 -5.54 4.25
N VAL A 24 -11.88 -4.22 4.06
CA VAL A 24 -12.90 -3.31 4.60
C VAL A 24 -14.24 -3.52 3.89
N GLU A 25 -14.23 -3.64 2.56
CA GLU A 25 -15.45 -3.90 1.78
C GLU A 25 -16.14 -5.21 2.20
N VAL A 26 -15.35 -6.28 2.35
CA VAL A 26 -15.86 -7.60 2.77
C VAL A 26 -16.35 -7.58 4.22
N ALA A 27 -15.67 -6.86 5.11
CA ALA A 27 -16.06 -6.76 6.51
C ALA A 27 -17.33 -5.91 6.73
N GLY A 28 -17.69 -5.05 5.78
CA GLY A 28 -18.87 -4.19 5.91
C GLY A 28 -18.86 -3.35 7.19
N SER A 29 -20.01 -3.25 7.87
CA SER A 29 -20.14 -2.51 9.13
C SER A 29 -19.31 -3.09 10.27
N ASP A 30 -19.04 -4.40 10.27
CA ASP A 30 -18.27 -5.05 11.33
C ASP A 30 -16.80 -4.62 11.30
N GLY A 31 -16.31 -4.21 10.12
CA GLY A 31 -14.97 -3.64 9.95
C GLY A 31 -14.74 -2.32 10.68
N LEU A 32 -15.79 -1.65 11.16
CA LEU A 32 -15.75 -0.40 11.93
C LEU A 32 -15.68 -0.63 13.44
N GLN A 33 -15.88 -1.85 13.92
CA GLN A 33 -15.88 -2.13 15.36
C GLN A 33 -14.47 -1.92 15.94
N VAL A 34 -14.39 -1.07 16.97
CA VAL A 34 -13.14 -0.72 17.67
C VAL A 34 -12.95 -1.53 18.95
N GLU A 35 -13.95 -2.33 19.33
CA GLU A 35 -13.96 -3.05 20.62
C GLU A 35 -12.96 -4.21 20.67
N SER A 36 -12.47 -4.51 21.87
CA SER A 36 -11.36 -5.43 22.10
C SER A 36 -11.72 -6.87 21.72
N GLY A 37 -11.29 -7.29 20.53
CA GLY A 37 -11.42 -8.66 20.04
C GLY A 37 -11.92 -8.77 18.60
N GLY A 38 -12.48 -7.69 18.05
CA GLY A 38 -12.89 -7.61 16.65
C GLY A 38 -11.71 -7.35 15.72
N HIS A 39 -11.70 -8.01 14.56
CA HIS A 39 -10.75 -7.67 13.49
C HIS A 39 -11.12 -6.30 12.91
N ASN A 40 -10.49 -5.22 13.41
CA ASN A 40 -10.72 -3.86 12.92
C ASN A 40 -10.06 -3.67 11.53
N ALA A 41 -10.78 -4.08 10.50
CA ALA A 41 -10.36 -3.97 9.10
C ALA A 41 -10.08 -2.51 8.71
N ALA A 42 -10.88 -1.55 9.22
CA ALA A 42 -10.70 -0.12 8.93
C ALA A 42 -9.37 0.42 9.48
N ALA A 43 -9.02 0.09 10.72
CA ALA A 43 -7.74 0.47 11.32
C ALA A 43 -6.56 -0.13 10.55
N LYS A 44 -6.69 -1.39 10.09
CA LYS A 44 -5.67 -2.03 9.24
C LYS A 44 -5.54 -1.32 7.89
N TYR A 45 -6.64 -1.03 7.22
CA TYR A 45 -6.64 -0.26 5.97
C TYR A 45 -5.94 1.09 6.11
N LEU A 46 -6.34 1.88 7.10
CA LEU A 46 -5.76 3.20 7.39
C LEU A 46 -4.25 3.11 7.68
N ASN A 47 -3.83 2.10 8.45
CA ASN A 47 -2.42 1.87 8.73
C ASN A 47 -1.64 1.52 7.45
N TYR A 48 -2.16 0.66 6.57
CA TYR A 48 -1.47 0.27 5.36
C TYR A 48 -1.38 1.36 4.28
N ARG A 49 -2.15 2.46 4.38
CA ARG A 49 -1.99 3.63 3.50
C ARG A 49 -0.57 4.21 3.54
N LYS A 50 0.10 4.12 4.70
CA LYS A 50 1.47 4.61 4.90
C LYS A 50 2.51 3.97 3.98
N THR A 51 2.23 2.77 3.46
CA THR A 51 3.12 2.02 2.56
C THR A 51 3.33 2.71 1.20
N SER A 52 2.40 3.57 0.78
CA SER A 52 2.59 4.41 -0.40
C SER A 52 3.62 5.53 -0.20
N ILE A 53 4.02 5.83 1.03
CA ILE A 53 4.83 6.99 1.39
C ILE A 53 6.19 6.57 1.94
N TYR A 54 6.23 5.66 2.92
CA TYR A 54 7.48 5.29 3.59
C TYR A 54 8.44 4.56 2.66
N GLY A 55 9.74 4.85 2.81
CA GLY A 55 10.78 4.31 1.93
C GLY A 55 10.79 4.94 0.52
N GLY A 56 10.14 6.10 0.35
CA GLY A 56 9.98 6.81 -0.92
C GLY A 56 8.58 6.63 -1.49
N SER A 57 7.95 7.73 -1.89
CA SER A 57 6.56 7.70 -2.34
C SER A 57 6.38 6.88 -3.63
N ASN A 58 5.15 6.46 -3.93
CA ASN A 58 4.86 5.74 -5.17
C ASN A 58 5.20 6.58 -6.42
N GLU A 59 5.07 7.90 -6.35
CA GLU A 59 5.46 8.86 -7.37
C GLU A 59 6.98 8.83 -7.56
N VAL A 60 7.75 8.89 -6.47
CA VAL A 60 9.21 8.79 -6.51
C VAL A 60 9.66 7.46 -7.11
N GLN A 61 9.01 6.34 -6.75
CA GLN A 61 9.36 5.06 -7.36
C GLN A 61 9.06 5.02 -8.86
N ARG A 62 7.95 5.60 -9.32
CA ARG A 62 7.67 5.74 -10.75
C ARG A 62 8.73 6.57 -11.46
N SER A 63 9.18 7.68 -10.87
CA SER A 63 10.28 8.48 -11.43
C SER A 63 11.58 7.70 -11.54
N ILE A 64 11.97 6.94 -10.51
CA ILE A 64 13.18 6.09 -10.54
C ILE A 64 13.07 5.02 -11.64
N ILE A 65 11.91 4.37 -11.76
CA ILE A 65 11.65 3.36 -12.79
C ILE A 65 11.76 4.00 -14.18
N SER A 66 11.12 5.15 -14.40
CA SER A 66 11.19 5.89 -15.68
C SER A 66 12.62 6.29 -16.03
N ALA A 67 13.38 6.85 -15.08
CA ALA A 67 14.78 7.22 -15.30
C ALA A 67 15.61 5.99 -15.72
N THR A 68 15.39 4.85 -15.06
CA THR A 68 16.12 3.63 -15.38
C THR A 68 15.75 3.06 -16.75
N ILE A 69 14.48 3.10 -17.16
CA ILE A 69 14.03 2.62 -18.48
C ILE A 69 14.52 3.55 -19.59
N LEU A 70 14.49 4.87 -19.35
CA LEU A 70 14.87 5.89 -20.33
C LEU A 70 16.38 6.15 -20.39
N GLY A 71 17.16 5.58 -19.45
CA GLY A 71 18.61 5.79 -19.36
C GLY A 71 19.00 7.21 -18.96
N LEU A 72 18.18 7.88 -18.14
CA LEU A 72 18.36 9.26 -17.67
C LEU A 72 19.04 9.33 -16.30
#